data_AF-A0AAF0QE34-F1
#
_entry.id   AF-A0AAF0QE34-F1
#
_cell.length_a   1.000
_cell.length_b   1.000
_cell.length_c   1.000
_cell.angle_alpha   90.00
_cell.angle_beta   90.00
_cell.angle_gamma   90.00
#
_symmetry.space_group_name_H-M   'P 1'
#
loop_
_entity.id
_entity.type
_entity.pdbx_description
1 polymer ?
#
loop_
_entity_poly.entity_id
_entity_poly.type
_entity_poly.pdbx_seq_one_letter_code
_entity_poly.pdbx_strand_id
1 'polypeptide(L)'
;MIRVGSDYMVVPVWKDLGGDLGLAFIGTQVCPLGIGPRLNNDLGLSINFFPVNSKKDVIRESIDLNVEFTETYTICQHHSNVWRLDHYNPQKEDHEITNG
;
A
#
# COMPACT_ATOMS: atom_id res chain seq x y z
N MET A 1 17.91 -5.21 -6.04
CA MET A 1 18.15 -5.26 -4.58
C MET A 1 17.32 -4.17 -3.93
N ILE A 2 16.46 -4.51 -2.96
CA ILE A 2 15.56 -3.57 -2.29
C ILE A 2 16.21 -3.07 -1.00
N ARG A 3 16.09 -1.77 -0.70
CA ARG A 3 16.74 -1.10 0.43
C ARG A 3 15.76 -0.20 1.18
N VAL A 4 16.03 0.00 2.47
CA VAL A 4 15.27 0.95 3.30
C VAL A 4 15.50 2.38 2.80
N GLY A 5 14.44 3.20 2.80
CA GLY A 5 14.50 4.62 2.42
C GLY A 5 14.69 4.89 0.93
N SER A 6 14.45 3.87 0.08
CA SER A 6 14.44 4.02 -1.37
C SER A 6 13.02 3.81 -1.88
N ASP A 7 12.56 4.74 -2.71
CA ASP A 7 11.21 4.69 -3.25
C ASP A 7 11.08 3.64 -4.36
N TYR A 8 10.07 2.78 -4.24
CA TYR A 8 9.76 1.73 -5.23
C TYR A 8 8.33 1.83 -5.74
N MET A 9 8.09 1.40 -6.98
CA MET A 9 6.75 1.20 -7.51
C MET A 9 6.43 -0.29 -7.57
N VAL A 10 5.23 -0.65 -7.10
CA VAL A 10 4.69 -2.02 -7.25
C VAL A 10 3.81 -2.04 -8.49
N VAL A 11 4.30 -2.74 -9.51
CA VAL A 11 3.66 -2.83 -10.82
C VAL A 11 3.26 -4.27 -11.12
N PRO A 12 2.09 -4.51 -11.73
CA PRO A 12 1.70 -5.85 -12.15
C PRO A 12 2.65 -6.36 -13.23
N VAL A 13 3.08 -7.61 -13.12
CA VAL A 13 3.92 -8.28 -14.15
C VAL A 13 3.14 -8.42 -15.46
N TRP A 14 1.84 -8.72 -15.37
CA TRP A 14 0.92 -8.77 -16.50
C TRP A 14 0.02 -7.54 -16.50
N LYS A 15 0.43 -6.53 -17.26
CA LYS A 15 -0.26 -5.22 -17.32
C LYS A 15 -1.69 -5.31 -17.84
N ASP A 16 -2.02 -6.32 -18.62
CA ASP A 16 -3.37 -6.51 -19.15
C ASP A 16 -4.37 -7.00 -18.07
N LEU A 17 -3.87 -7.43 -16.91
CA LEU A 17 -4.67 -8.01 -15.82
C LEU A 17 -4.79 -7.11 -14.59
N GLY A 18 -4.19 -5.92 -14.58
CA GLY A 18 -4.25 -5.02 -13.43
C GLY A 18 -3.63 -3.66 -13.64
N GLY A 19 -3.94 -2.74 -12.72
CA GLY A 19 -3.33 -1.41 -12.64
C GLY A 19 -2.19 -1.37 -11.63
N ASP A 20 -1.38 -0.32 -11.72
CA ASP A 20 -0.35 -0.03 -10.72
C ASP A 20 -0.98 0.26 -9.36
N LEU A 21 -0.24 0.00 -8.28
CA LEU A 21 -0.77 0.13 -6.93
C LEU A 21 -0.91 1.60 -6.48
N GLY A 22 -2.01 1.92 -5.81
CA GLY A 22 -2.25 3.25 -5.25
C GLY A 22 -3.33 3.26 -4.16
N LEU A 23 -3.86 4.45 -3.89
CA LEU A 23 -4.94 4.68 -2.92
C LEU A 23 -6.29 4.80 -3.63
N ALA A 24 -7.32 4.20 -3.04
CA ALA A 24 -8.69 4.23 -3.55
C ALA A 24 -9.72 4.32 -2.43
N PHE A 25 -10.91 4.83 -2.76
CA PHE A 25 -12.04 4.79 -1.84
C PHE A 25 -12.56 3.35 -1.67
N ILE A 26 -12.94 3.01 -0.45
CA ILE A 26 -13.59 1.76 -0.14
C ILE A 26 -15.09 1.99 -0.07
N GLY A 27 -15.82 1.54 -1.09
CA GLY A 27 -17.27 1.71 -1.16
C GLY A 27 -17.67 3.18 -1.05
N THR A 28 -18.43 3.54 -0.02
CA THR A 28 -18.88 4.91 0.26
C THR A 28 -18.06 5.60 1.35
N GLN A 29 -17.05 4.94 1.92
CA GLN A 29 -16.24 5.47 3.00
C GLN A 29 -15.12 6.35 2.44
N VAL A 30 -14.94 7.53 3.05
CA VAL A 30 -13.90 8.49 2.65
C VAL A 30 -12.55 8.12 3.26
N CYS A 31 -12.54 7.70 4.53
CA CYS A 31 -11.35 7.30 5.27
C CYS A 31 -11.64 6.09 6.18
N PRO A 32 -10.74 5.10 6.29
CA PRO A 32 -9.44 5.04 5.60
C PRO A 32 -9.59 4.80 4.08
N LEU A 33 -8.53 5.06 3.34
CA LEU A 33 -8.40 4.69 1.94
C LEU A 33 -7.90 3.25 1.84
N GLY A 34 -8.41 2.53 0.85
CA GLY A 34 -7.92 1.21 0.47
C GLY A 34 -6.65 1.29 -0.35
N ILE A 35 -5.81 0.27 -0.22
CA ILE A 35 -4.65 0.03 -1.05
C ILE A 35 -5.04 -0.95 -2.15
N GLY A 36 -4.98 -0.52 -3.40
CA GLY A 36 -5.45 -1.31 -4.53
C GLY A 36 -4.98 -0.79 -5.88
N PRO A 37 -5.29 -1.52 -6.98
CA PRO A 37 -4.93 -1.08 -8.32
C PRO A 37 -5.65 0.22 -8.68
N ARG A 38 -4.92 1.18 -9.25
CA ARG A 38 -5.53 2.39 -9.81
C ARG A 38 -6.32 2.02 -11.07
N LEU A 39 -7.54 2.54 -11.17
CA LEU A 39 -8.46 2.28 -12.28
C LEU A 39 -8.20 3.16 -13.52
N ASN A 40 -7.47 4.26 -13.34
CA ASN A 40 -7.07 5.16 -14.43
C ASN A 40 -5.65 4.83 -14.86
N ASN A 41 -5.26 5.13 -16.10
CA ASN A 41 -3.89 5.01 -16.65
C ASN A 41 -2.83 5.86 -15.90
N ASP A 42 -3.14 6.30 -14.68
CA ASP A 42 -2.23 6.98 -13.78
C ASP A 42 -1.17 6.00 -13.31
N LEU A 43 0.06 6.50 -13.17
CA LEU A 43 1.14 5.76 -12.56
C LEU A 43 0.80 5.43 -11.10
N GLY A 44 1.30 4.28 -10.63
CA GLY A 44 1.21 3.90 -9.22
C GLY A 44 1.84 4.93 -8.28
N LEU A 45 1.57 4.77 -6.99
CA LEU A 45 2.23 5.55 -5.96
C LEU A 45 3.50 4.83 -5.50
N SER A 46 4.55 5.62 -5.25
CA SER A 46 5.79 5.11 -4.68
C SER A 46 5.59 4.63 -3.24
N ILE A 47 6.32 3.58 -2.87
CA ILE A 47 6.31 2.99 -1.53
C ILE A 47 7.71 2.89 -0.95
N ASN A 48 7.76 2.86 0.39
CA ASN A 48 8.94 2.48 1.15
C ASN A 48 8.67 1.22 1.98
N PHE A 49 9.73 0.43 2.20
CA PHE A 49 9.73 -0.77 3.01
C PHE A 49 10.55 -0.57 4.28
N PHE A 50 9.99 -0.95 5.43
CA PHE A 50 10.66 -0.85 6.73
C PHE A 50 10.65 -2.20 7.44
N PRO A 51 11.80 -2.87 7.61
CA PRO A 51 11.86 -4.13 8.33
C PRO A 51 11.56 -3.90 9.79
N VAL A 52 10.73 -4.77 10.39
CA VAL A 52 10.42 -4.71 11.82
C VAL A 52 11.69 -4.78 12.67
N ASN A 53 12.70 -5.53 12.19
CA ASN A 53 14.04 -5.54 12.76
C ASN A 53 14.95 -4.55 12.00
N SER A 54 15.06 -3.33 12.52
CA SER A 54 15.72 -2.16 11.93
C SER A 54 17.23 -2.25 11.72
N LYS A 55 17.88 -3.34 12.12
CA LYS A 55 19.35 -3.50 12.01
C LYS A 55 19.85 -3.80 10.59
N LYS A 56 18.96 -3.82 9.58
CA LYS A 56 19.28 -4.26 8.22
C LYS A 56 18.80 -3.22 7.20
N ASP A 57 19.74 -2.61 6.49
CA ASP A 57 19.45 -1.67 5.38
C ASP A 57 18.93 -2.37 4.11
N VAL A 58 18.94 -3.70 4.10
CA VAL A 58 18.55 -4.53 2.97
C VAL A 58 17.23 -5.22 3.30
N ILE A 59 16.24 -5.00 2.44
CA ILE A 59 14.97 -5.71 2.51
C ILE A 59 15.19 -7.10 1.90
N ARG A 60 14.86 -8.12 2.69
CA ARG A 60 14.92 -9.53 2.28
C ARG A 60 13.51 -10.05 2.10
N GLU A 61 13.39 -11.11 1.33
CA GLU A 61 12.15 -11.88 1.27
C GLU A 61 11.88 -12.57 2.61
N SER A 62 10.60 -12.89 2.87
CA SER A 62 10.16 -13.68 4.03
C SER A 62 10.54 -13.10 5.40
N ILE A 63 10.48 -11.77 5.53
CA ILE A 63 10.56 -11.06 6.82
C ILE A 63 9.36 -10.14 6.99
N ASP A 64 8.97 -9.87 8.23
CA ASP A 64 7.91 -8.90 8.52
C ASP A 64 8.39 -7.47 8.23
N LEU A 65 7.52 -6.72 7.56
CA LEU A 65 7.78 -5.38 7.03
C LEU A 65 6.56 -4.48 7.29
N ASN A 66 6.82 -3.22 7.64
CA ASN A 66 5.85 -2.16 7.39
C ASN A 66 6.06 -1.65 5.97
N VAL A 67 4.97 -1.32 5.30
CA VAL A 67 4.96 -0.72 3.96
C VAL A 67 4.16 0.56 4.05
N GLU A 68 4.64 1.62 3.41
CA GLU A 68 3.90 2.87 3.34
C GLU A 68 3.99 3.50 1.95
N PHE A 69 2.96 4.25 1.55
CA PHE A 69 3.09 5.16 0.42
C PHE A 69 3.89 6.40 0.81
N THR A 70 4.81 6.80 -0.07
CA THR A 70 5.64 8.00 0.13
C THR A 70 4.91 9.30 -0.23
N GLU A 71 3.75 9.18 -0.87
CA GLU A 71 2.82 10.29 -1.16
C GLU A 71 2.40 10.99 0.13
N THR A 72 2.79 12.24 0.34
CA THR A 72 2.60 12.92 1.63
C THR A 72 1.22 13.56 1.78
N TYR A 73 0.44 13.68 0.70
CA TYR A 73 -0.85 14.34 0.72
C TYR A 73 -1.99 13.39 0.37
N THR A 74 -2.78 13.03 1.38
CA THR A 74 -4.05 12.32 1.21
C THR A 74 -5.18 13.14 1.85
N ILE A 75 -6.42 12.90 1.41
CA ILE A 75 -7.61 13.49 2.06
C ILE A 75 -7.79 13.01 3.50
N CYS A 76 -7.18 11.87 3.86
CA CYS A 76 -7.27 11.26 5.18
C CYS A 76 -6.10 11.69 6.06
N GLN A 77 -6.04 12.98 6.36
CA GLN A 77 -4.92 13.62 7.08
C GLN A 77 -4.63 13.05 8.48
N HIS A 78 -5.58 12.33 9.08
CA HIS A 78 -5.46 11.72 10.40
C HIS A 78 -4.98 10.27 10.36
N HIS A 79 -4.83 9.67 9.17
CA HIS A 79 -4.34 8.31 8.99
C HIS A 79 -2.89 8.34 8.54
N SER A 80 -2.08 7.38 9.01
CA SER A 80 -0.76 7.17 8.42
C SER A 80 -0.90 6.55 7.03
N ASN A 81 0.15 6.65 6.22
CA ASN A 81 0.21 5.90 4.95
C ASN A 81 0.71 4.47 5.13
N VAL A 82 0.95 4.05 6.38
CA VAL A 82 1.37 2.69 6.69
C VAL A 82 0.20 1.75 6.43
N TRP A 83 0.50 0.65 5.76
CA TRP A 83 -0.49 -0.33 5.37
C TRP A 83 -0.88 -1.19 6.55
N ARG A 84 -2.18 -1.46 6.66
CA ARG A 84 -2.75 -2.31 7.70
C ARG A 84 -3.83 -3.20 7.10
N LEU A 85 -3.93 -4.41 7.63
CA LEU A 85 -5.07 -5.29 7.34
C LEU A 85 -6.28 -4.82 8.16
N ASP A 86 -7.37 -4.48 7.50
CA ASP A 86 -8.60 -4.02 8.14
C ASP A 86 -9.41 -5.19 8.71
N HIS A 87 -10.48 -4.86 9.44
CA HIS A 87 -11.43 -5.82 9.97
C HIS A 87 -12.09 -6.63 8.84
N TYR A 88 -12.40 -7.90 9.15
CA TYR A 88 -13.10 -8.78 8.23
C TYR A 88 -14.45 -8.15 7.82
N ASN A 89 -14.71 -8.09 6.52
CA ASN A 89 -15.98 -7.63 5.97
C ASN A 89 -16.85 -8.84 5.60
N PRO A 90 -17.91 -9.15 6.35
CA PRO A 90 -18.75 -10.31 6.07
C PRO A 90 -19.54 -10.20 4.75
N GLN A 91 -19.73 -8.99 4.19
CA GLN A 91 -20.45 -8.81 2.94
C GLN A 91 -19.58 -9.12 1.72
N LYS A 92 -18.26 -8.91 1.84
CA LYS A 92 -17.27 -9.20 0.79
C LYS A 92 -16.51 -10.50 1.03
N GLU A 93 -16.65 -11.06 2.23
CA GLU A 93 -15.94 -12.25 2.69
C GLU A 93 -14.41 -12.11 2.64
N ASP A 94 -13.90 -10.91 2.92
CA ASP A 94 -12.48 -10.58 2.83
C ASP A 94 -11.99 -9.66 3.96
N HIS A 95 -10.67 -9.44 3.96
CA HIS A 95 -10.02 -8.34 4.66
C HIS A 95 -9.43 -7.40 3.62
N GLU A 96 -9.76 -6.12 3.70
CA GLU A 96 -9.15 -5.10 2.86
C GLU A 96 -7.83 -4.63 3.48
N ILE A 97 -6.92 -4.13 2.64
CA ILE A 97 -5.70 -3.45 3.10
C ILE A 97 -5.97 -1.95 3.03
N THR A 98 -5.79 -1.25 4.14
CA THR A 98 -6.09 0.17 4.28
C THR A 98 -4.90 0.96 4.79
N ASN A 99 -4.95 2.28 4.62
CA ASN A 99 -4.02 3.19 5.28
C ASN A 99 -4.54 3.55 6.69
N GLY A 100 -3.67 3.51 7.70
CA GLY A 100 -4.13 3.72 9.08
C GLY A 100 -3.02 3.78 10.09
#